data_AF-A0A3C0P0S1-F1
#
_entry.id   AF-A0A3C0P0S1-F1
#
_cell.length_a   1.000
_cell.length_b   1.000
_cell.length_c   1.000
_cell.angle_alpha   90.00
_cell.angle_beta   90.00
_cell.angle_gamma   90.00
#
_symmetry.space_group_name_H-M   'P 1'
#
loop_
_entity.id
_entity.type
_entity.pdbx_description
1 polymer ?
#
loop_
_entity_poly.entity_id
_entity_poly.type
_entity_poly.pdbx_seq_one_letter_code
_entity_poly.pdbx_strand_id
1 'polypeptide(L)'
;MKNQFKRSIIIGSLFVFTLTGCTSADAKKYENAKELMDGGSYTEAAEIFSSIKEYEDSEELYASCMYSQGQAYMDDNNYTGAKECFEEIPDYEDVSKLIDECDHMIAVKNDETAPTISGIAEGDVIELKFNEEFNLKKYLDGAIKIKDDVSENIDDYTIRTTAEIYDPDNGEVNTLQDGTYEFAVNAEDEAKNKSTVNFSIHIDATLYVSKDSEFPIVVYEDELGKYTINSVTHYSSFESAPNYIEGYYFEIEMENSADVDTVAYFGRVYLNDYRIPCYTDMSQPIAPGKKGVINSSLYDSDIDDKTKDFDKIECDFIIGDGKDNELFVRPVVIDRDVIENK
;
A
#
# COMPACT_ATOMS: atom_id res chain seq x y z
N MET A 1 5.21 23.45 25.42
CA MET A 1 5.62 23.61 26.84
C MET A 1 7.12 23.87 26.85
N LYS A 2 7.56 24.99 27.41
CA LYS A 2 8.98 25.40 27.47
C LYS A 2 9.69 24.60 28.57
N ASN A 3 10.76 23.88 28.25
CA ASN A 3 11.79 23.39 29.17
C ASN A 3 13.11 23.43 28.38
N GLN A 4 13.98 24.45 28.51
CA GLN A 4 15.01 24.59 29.55
C GLN A 4 16.03 23.43 29.55
N PHE A 5 16.81 23.29 28.49
CA PHE A 5 18.17 22.76 28.56
C PHE A 5 19.10 23.70 27.79
N LYS A 6 19.71 24.63 28.54
CA LYS A 6 20.81 25.48 28.07
C LYS A 6 22.07 25.02 28.81
N ARG A 7 22.84 24.17 28.15
CA ARG A 7 24.31 24.27 28.13
C ARG A 7 24.75 24.16 26.68
N SER A 8 24.39 25.18 25.90
CA SER A 8 25.07 25.44 24.63
C SER A 8 26.50 25.85 24.96
N ILE A 9 27.49 25.16 24.41
CA ILE A 9 28.86 25.68 24.32
C ILE A 9 28.76 27.05 23.62
N ILE A 10 29.06 28.09 24.39
CA ILE A 10 29.41 29.38 23.84
C ILE A 10 30.80 29.18 23.24
N ILE A 11 30.87 29.03 21.92
CA ILE A 11 32.11 29.27 21.18
C ILE A 11 32.40 30.76 21.37
N GLY A 12 33.24 31.09 22.35
CA GLY A 12 33.72 32.45 22.59
C GLY A 12 33.50 32.95 24.01
N SER A 13 34.51 32.78 24.87
CA SER A 13 35.29 33.91 25.36
C SER A 13 36.34 33.43 26.37
N LEU A 14 37.59 33.59 25.94
CA LEU A 14 38.85 33.48 26.66
C LEU A 14 38.76 34.14 28.05
N PHE A 15 38.73 33.35 29.12
CA PHE A 15 38.99 33.82 30.48
C PHE A 15 40.38 33.33 30.90
N VAL A 16 41.40 34.16 30.67
CA VAL A 16 42.76 33.90 31.15
C VAL A 16 42.79 34.23 32.65
N PHE A 17 42.54 33.25 33.50
CA PHE A 17 42.89 33.33 34.91
C PHE A 17 44.38 33.00 35.04
N THR A 18 45.22 34.02 35.21
CA THR A 18 46.65 33.82 35.40
C THR A 18 46.91 33.19 36.77
N LEU A 19 47.29 31.91 36.80
CA LEU A 19 47.79 31.22 37.99
C LEU A 19 49.32 31.13 37.95
N THR A 20 49.93 31.51 39.07
CA THR A 20 51.34 31.81 39.34
C THR A 20 52.24 30.56 39.45
N GLY A 21 52.14 29.63 38.49
CA GLY A 21 52.91 28.37 38.49
C GLY A 21 53.35 27.80 37.15
N CYS A 22 53.02 28.42 36.01
CA CYS A 22 53.27 27.85 34.68
C CYS A 22 54.77 27.75 34.32
N THR A 23 55.22 26.58 33.89
CA THR A 23 56.54 26.41 33.27
C THR A 23 56.52 26.85 31.80
N SER A 24 57.62 27.39 31.28
CA SER A 24 57.70 27.85 29.87
C SER A 24 57.53 26.71 28.84
N ALA A 25 57.67 25.46 29.27
CA ALA A 25 57.52 24.28 28.41
C ALA A 25 56.04 23.92 28.16
N ASP A 26 55.20 23.93 29.20
CA ASP A 26 53.79 23.58 29.06
C ASP A 26 52.99 24.67 28.35
N ALA A 27 53.38 25.95 28.49
CA ALA A 27 52.81 27.04 27.68
C ALA A 27 53.00 26.83 26.17
N LYS A 28 54.18 26.35 25.75
CA LYS A 28 54.44 26.07 24.33
C LYS A 28 53.66 24.86 23.82
N LYS A 29 53.52 23.81 24.65
CA LYS A 29 52.71 22.64 24.32
C LYS A 29 51.23 23.03 24.17
N TYR A 30 50.72 23.84 25.08
CA TYR A 30 49.34 24.30 25.08
C TYR A 30 49.00 25.07 23.80
N GLU A 31 49.83 26.04 23.38
CA GLU A 31 49.61 26.77 22.12
C GLU A 31 49.70 25.84 20.90
N ASN A 32 50.65 24.91 20.88
CA ASN A 32 50.76 23.91 19.81
C ASN A 32 49.51 23.01 19.73
N ALA A 33 48.96 22.58 20.86
CA ALA A 33 47.75 21.78 20.91
C ALA A 33 46.53 22.55 20.37
N LYS A 34 46.44 23.85 20.66
CA LYS A 34 45.40 24.71 20.07
C LYS A 34 45.53 24.85 18.56
N GLU A 35 46.74 25.08 18.06
CA GLU A 35 47.00 25.16 16.60
C GLU A 35 46.60 23.84 15.90
N LEU A 36 46.91 22.70 16.52
CA LEU A 36 46.52 21.38 16.02
C LEU A 36 45.00 21.18 16.05
N MET A 37 44.33 21.55 17.14
CA MET A 37 42.88 21.47 17.29
C MET A 37 42.16 22.34 16.23
N ASP A 38 42.61 23.59 16.06
CA ASP A 38 42.07 24.50 15.04
C ASP A 38 42.34 24.00 13.61
N GLY A 39 43.43 23.25 13.43
CA GLY A 39 43.79 22.56 12.18
C GLY A 39 43.06 21.24 11.94
N GLY A 40 42.17 20.80 12.85
CA GLY A 40 41.45 19.53 12.76
C GLY A 40 42.26 18.29 13.13
N SER A 41 43.49 18.45 13.64
CA SER A 41 44.35 17.36 14.12
C SER A 41 44.00 16.99 15.56
N TYR A 42 42.75 16.58 15.77
CA TYR A 42 42.16 16.41 17.10
C TYR A 42 42.86 15.34 17.94
N THR A 43 43.26 14.21 17.35
CA THR A 43 43.98 13.15 18.07
C THR A 43 45.32 13.68 18.62
N GLU A 44 46.11 14.37 17.80
CA GLU A 44 47.40 14.95 18.22
C GLU A 44 47.22 16.05 19.26
N ALA A 45 46.19 16.89 19.11
CA ALA A 45 45.84 17.93 20.07
C ALA A 45 45.44 17.34 21.44
N ALA A 46 44.58 16.30 21.42
CA ALA A 46 44.12 15.59 22.62
C ALA A 46 45.30 14.98 23.40
N GLU A 47 46.21 14.28 22.73
CA GLU A 47 47.42 13.72 23.37
C GLU A 47 48.21 14.81 24.11
N ILE A 48 48.39 15.98 23.49
CA ILE A 48 49.11 17.08 24.12
C ILE A 48 48.33 17.66 25.30
N PHE A 49 47.02 17.93 25.16
CA PHE A 49 46.18 18.44 26.25
C PHE A 49 46.14 17.49 27.45
N SER A 50 46.06 16.18 27.23
CA SER A 50 46.10 15.16 28.31
C SER A 50 47.42 15.17 29.10
N SER A 51 48.51 15.66 28.50
CA SER A 51 49.82 15.74 29.12
C SER A 51 50.03 16.99 29.99
N ILE A 52 49.13 17.98 29.90
CA ILE A 52 49.23 19.27 30.56
C ILE A 52 48.44 19.23 31.88
N LYS A 53 49.12 19.40 33.01
CA LYS A 53 48.50 19.43 34.35
C LYS A 53 48.30 20.82 34.93
N GLU A 54 48.97 21.82 34.36
CA GLU A 54 49.09 23.17 34.92
C GLU A 54 47.94 24.10 34.49
N TYR A 55 47.19 23.73 33.45
CA TYR A 55 46.11 24.52 32.87
C TYR A 55 44.76 23.86 33.19
N GLU A 56 43.91 24.60 33.89
CA GLU A 56 42.61 24.12 34.39
C GLU A 56 41.65 23.73 33.25
N ASP A 57 41.77 24.36 32.08
CA ASP A 57 40.94 24.09 30.89
C ASP A 57 41.48 22.97 29.98
N SER A 58 42.66 22.40 30.27
CA SER A 58 43.24 21.36 29.40
C SER A 58 42.41 20.08 29.35
N GLU A 59 41.71 19.75 30.44
CA GLU A 59 40.79 18.60 30.49
C GLU A 59 39.54 18.86 29.61
N GLU A 60 39.00 20.08 29.63
CA GLU A 60 37.87 20.48 28.77
C GLU A 60 38.27 20.51 27.28
N LEU A 61 39.48 21.01 26.98
CA LEU A 61 40.01 21.03 25.61
C LEU A 61 40.33 19.62 25.09
N TYR A 62 40.83 18.73 25.96
CA TYR A 62 40.97 17.31 25.64
C TYR A 62 39.61 16.70 25.25
N ALA A 63 38.60 16.87 26.09
CA ALA A 63 37.25 16.38 25.83
C ALA A 63 36.68 16.94 24.51
N SER A 64 36.90 18.23 24.22
CA SER A 64 36.47 18.85 22.95
C SER A 64 37.18 18.27 21.73
N CYS A 65 38.47 17.91 21.85
CA CYS A 65 39.21 17.23 20.79
C CYS A 65 38.66 15.82 20.57
N MET A 66 38.46 15.04 21.63
CA MET A 66 37.89 13.69 21.53
C MET A 66 36.48 13.72 20.92
N TYR A 67 35.65 14.69 21.31
CA TYR A 67 34.32 14.87 20.75
C TYR A 67 34.37 15.14 19.24
N SER A 68 35.22 16.08 18.82
CA SER A 68 35.37 16.44 17.40
C SER A 68 35.94 15.29 16.58
N GLN A 69 36.88 14.53 17.13
CA GLN A 69 37.41 13.32 16.50
C GLN A 69 36.35 12.23 16.36
N GLY A 70 35.53 12.03 17.39
CA GLY A 70 34.42 11.08 17.36
C GLY A 70 33.40 11.44 16.28
N GLN A 71 33.05 12.72 16.16
CA GLN A 71 32.19 13.21 15.08
C GLN A 71 32.81 13.00 13.69
N ALA A 72 34.11 13.28 13.52
CA ALA A 72 34.79 13.00 12.25
C ALA A 72 34.73 11.50 11.89
N TYR A 73 34.89 10.61 12.88
CA TYR A 73 34.72 9.17 12.67
C TYR A 73 33.27 8.76 12.36
N MET A 74 32.26 9.42 12.93
CA MET A 74 30.85 9.23 12.54
C MET A 74 30.63 9.58 11.07
N ASP A 75 31.15 10.73 10.64
CA ASP A 75 31.05 11.21 9.25
C ASP A 75 31.74 10.24 8.27
N ASP A 76 32.84 9.60 8.70
CA ASP A 76 33.57 8.57 7.94
C ASP A 76 32.93 7.16 8.05
N ASN A 77 31.81 7.00 8.76
CA ASN A 77 31.17 5.71 9.09
C ASN A 77 32.08 4.72 9.85
N ASN A 78 33.09 5.25 10.54
CA ASN A 78 33.95 4.51 11.47
C ASN A 78 33.37 4.55 12.89
N TYR A 79 32.19 3.95 13.07
CA TYR A 79 31.44 3.99 14.33
C TYR A 79 32.20 3.39 15.52
N THR A 80 33.06 2.39 15.29
CA THR A 80 33.93 1.82 16.35
C THR A 80 34.93 2.85 16.86
N GLY A 81 35.63 3.55 15.94
CA GLY A 81 36.56 4.62 16.33
C GLY A 81 35.85 5.82 16.96
N ALA A 82 34.65 6.14 16.48
CA ALA A 82 33.82 7.19 17.06
C ALA A 82 33.45 6.87 18.51
N LYS A 83 32.96 5.66 18.77
CA LYS A 83 32.64 5.18 20.12
C LYS A 83 33.84 5.23 21.06
N GLU A 84 35.00 4.72 20.63
CA GLU A 84 36.24 4.79 21.41
C GLU A 84 36.58 6.24 21.80
N CYS A 85 36.37 7.23 20.91
CA CYS A 85 36.59 8.62 21.25
C CYS A 85 35.58 9.18 22.26
N PHE A 86 34.31 8.82 22.10
CA PHE A 86 33.24 9.29 22.98
C PHE A 86 33.31 8.69 24.39
N GLU A 87 33.75 7.44 24.54
CA GLU A 87 33.93 6.78 25.84
C GLU A 87 35.01 7.44 26.72
N GLU A 88 35.96 8.17 26.13
CA GLU A 88 37.01 8.92 26.84
C GLU A 88 36.51 10.27 27.40
N ILE A 89 35.24 10.66 27.15
CA ILE A 89 34.67 11.94 27.58
C ILE A 89 33.75 11.72 28.81
N PRO A 90 34.22 11.99 30.04
CA PRO A 90 33.37 11.90 31.22
C PRO A 90 32.36 13.05 31.30
N ASP A 91 31.16 12.75 31.81
CA ASP A 91 30.14 13.74 32.23
C ASP A 91 29.64 14.73 31.15
N TYR A 92 29.40 14.25 29.92
CA TYR A 92 28.77 15.01 28.85
C TYR A 92 27.42 14.40 28.43
N GLU A 93 26.34 15.18 28.49
CA GLU A 93 24.96 14.67 28.47
C GLU A 93 24.53 14.05 27.14
N ASP A 94 25.06 14.54 26.02
CA ASP A 94 24.82 14.03 24.66
C ASP A 94 25.77 12.89 24.27
N VAL A 95 26.97 12.80 24.87
CA VAL A 95 27.95 11.74 24.61
C VAL A 95 27.35 10.35 24.84
N SER A 96 26.54 10.17 25.89
CA SER A 96 25.84 8.89 26.11
C SER A 96 24.96 8.50 24.91
N LYS A 97 24.27 9.48 24.30
CA LYS A 97 23.42 9.21 23.13
C LYS A 97 24.24 8.93 21.88
N LEU A 98 25.38 9.59 21.72
CA LEU A 98 26.31 9.35 20.61
C LEU A 98 26.94 7.96 20.70
N ILE A 99 27.24 7.48 21.92
CA ILE A 99 27.69 6.11 22.15
C ILE A 99 26.57 5.12 21.78
N ASP A 100 25.34 5.35 22.23
CA ASP A 100 24.18 4.51 21.87
C ASP A 100 23.96 4.49 20.34
N GLU A 101 24.12 5.64 19.67
CA GLU A 101 24.04 5.76 18.21
C GLU A 101 25.17 4.99 17.52
N CYS A 102 26.41 5.09 18.02
CA CYS A 102 27.52 4.29 17.49
C CYS A 102 27.23 2.79 17.64
N ASP A 103 26.75 2.36 18.79
CA ASP A 103 26.41 0.95 19.04
C ASP A 103 25.32 0.44 18.10
N HIS A 104 24.27 1.25 17.88
CA HIS A 104 23.23 0.95 16.90
C HIS A 104 23.81 0.82 15.49
N MET A 105 24.60 1.79 15.04
CA MET A 105 25.17 1.77 13.69
C MET A 105 26.19 0.64 13.48
N ILE A 106 26.90 0.22 14.54
CA ILE A 106 27.75 -0.98 14.52
C ILE A 106 26.88 -2.24 14.38
N ALA A 107 25.75 -2.32 15.07
CA ALA A 107 24.81 -3.43 14.93
C ALA A 107 24.25 -3.49 13.50
N VAL A 108 23.73 -2.38 12.96
CA VAL A 108 23.23 -2.25 11.58
C VAL A 108 24.30 -2.67 10.56
N LYS A 109 25.55 -2.22 10.73
CA LYS A 109 26.64 -2.57 9.80
C LYS A 109 26.96 -4.07 9.75
N ASN A 110 26.74 -4.78 10.85
CA ASN A 110 27.05 -6.20 10.98
C ASN A 110 25.81 -7.09 10.82
N ASP A 111 24.64 -6.51 10.60
CA ASP A 111 23.41 -7.24 10.41
C ASP A 111 23.33 -7.84 9.01
N GLU A 112 23.22 -9.16 8.96
CA GLU A 112 23.10 -9.96 7.73
C GLU A 112 21.72 -10.62 7.63
N THR A 113 20.81 -10.36 8.58
CA THR A 113 19.50 -10.99 8.63
C THR A 113 18.48 -10.12 7.92
N ALA A 114 17.56 -10.75 7.19
CA ALA A 114 16.51 -10.02 6.49
C ALA A 114 15.30 -9.84 7.39
N PRO A 115 14.56 -8.73 7.24
CA PRO A 115 13.36 -8.50 8.02
C PRO A 115 12.30 -9.57 7.69
N THR A 116 11.58 -10.03 8.71
CA THR A 116 10.49 -10.99 8.56
C THR A 116 9.17 -10.26 8.32
N ILE A 117 8.51 -10.55 7.19
CA ILE A 117 7.13 -10.14 6.91
C ILE A 117 6.18 -11.23 7.41
N SER A 118 5.17 -10.85 8.17
CA SER A 118 4.15 -11.74 8.71
C SER A 118 2.76 -11.17 8.49
N GLY A 119 1.71 -12.00 8.64
CA GLY A 119 0.31 -11.61 8.43
C GLY A 119 -0.22 -11.94 7.03
N ILE A 120 0.69 -12.02 6.05
CA ILE A 120 0.47 -12.66 4.75
C ILE A 120 1.60 -13.66 4.52
N ALA A 121 1.26 -14.86 4.07
CA ALA A 121 2.20 -15.94 3.80
C ALA A 121 2.50 -16.06 2.31
N GLU A 122 3.63 -16.71 2.01
CA GLU A 122 4.05 -17.00 0.64
C GLU A 122 2.97 -17.85 -0.07
N GLY A 123 2.45 -17.33 -1.18
CA GLY A 123 1.42 -17.97 -1.99
C GLY A 123 -0.01 -17.80 -1.45
N ASP A 124 -0.23 -16.93 -0.46
CA ASP A 124 -1.59 -16.59 -0.02
C ASP A 124 -2.40 -15.98 -1.17
N VAL A 125 -3.72 -16.21 -1.13
CA VAL A 125 -4.68 -15.68 -2.11
C VAL A 125 -5.69 -14.80 -1.39
N ILE A 126 -5.78 -13.54 -1.80
CA ILE A 126 -6.84 -12.62 -1.38
C ILE A 126 -7.99 -12.78 -2.36
N GLU A 127 -9.12 -13.29 -1.86
CA GLU A 127 -10.34 -13.52 -2.63
C GLU A 127 -11.21 -12.26 -2.61
N LEU A 128 -11.49 -11.69 -3.78
CA LEU A 128 -12.35 -10.53 -3.97
C LEU A 128 -13.53 -10.87 -4.87
N LYS A 129 -14.66 -10.21 -4.64
CA LYS A 129 -15.80 -10.28 -5.55
C LYS A 129 -15.64 -9.28 -6.69
N PHE A 130 -16.22 -9.60 -7.84
CA PHE A 130 -16.37 -8.63 -8.91
C PHE A 130 -17.06 -7.35 -8.42
N ASN A 131 -16.54 -6.18 -8.81
CA ASN A 131 -17.07 -4.86 -8.46
C ASN A 131 -17.09 -4.59 -6.94
N GLU A 132 -16.26 -5.27 -6.16
CA GLU A 132 -15.99 -4.96 -4.76
C GLU A 132 -15.01 -3.78 -4.65
N GLU A 133 -15.32 -2.77 -3.83
CA GLU A 133 -14.35 -1.72 -3.51
C GLU A 133 -13.20 -2.30 -2.67
N PHE A 134 -11.96 -2.21 -3.17
CA PHE A 134 -10.81 -2.76 -2.47
C PHE A 134 -9.56 -1.88 -2.62
N ASN A 135 -8.99 -1.50 -1.48
CA ASN A 135 -7.72 -0.78 -1.39
C ASN A 135 -6.64 -1.67 -0.77
N LEU A 136 -5.70 -2.13 -1.59
CA LEU A 136 -4.66 -3.07 -1.20
C LEU A 136 -3.70 -2.49 -0.16
N LYS A 137 -3.33 -1.21 -0.30
CA LYS A 137 -2.42 -0.56 0.66
C LYS A 137 -3.05 -0.52 2.05
N LYS A 138 -4.30 -0.06 2.15
CA LYS A 138 -5.05 -0.04 3.41
C LYS A 138 -5.23 -1.43 4.01
N TYR A 139 -5.47 -2.44 3.17
CA TYR A 139 -5.55 -3.83 3.61
C TYR A 139 -4.21 -4.28 4.23
N LEU A 140 -3.11 -4.09 3.51
CA LEU A 140 -1.78 -4.51 3.95
C LEU A 140 -1.35 -3.77 5.24
N ASP A 141 -1.60 -2.47 5.35
CA ASP A 141 -1.31 -1.67 6.56
C ASP A 141 -1.95 -2.27 7.84
N GLY A 142 -3.09 -2.94 7.72
CA GLY A 142 -3.76 -3.63 8.82
C GLY A 142 -3.42 -5.11 8.96
N ALA A 143 -2.98 -5.75 7.86
CA ALA A 143 -2.77 -7.19 7.79
C ALA A 143 -1.33 -7.60 8.13
N ILE A 144 -0.33 -6.83 7.67
CA ILE A 144 1.07 -7.23 7.77
C ILE A 144 1.77 -6.67 8.99
N LYS A 145 2.81 -7.36 9.44
CA LYS A 145 3.78 -6.88 10.43
C LYS A 145 5.18 -7.24 9.97
N ILE A 146 6.06 -6.25 9.94
CA ILE A 146 7.44 -6.41 9.48
C ILE A 146 8.36 -6.17 10.68
N LYS A 147 9.22 -7.15 10.95
CA LYS A 147 10.13 -7.11 12.09
C LYS A 147 11.53 -7.54 11.73
N ASP A 148 12.48 -6.96 12.41
CA ASP A 148 13.89 -7.22 12.25
C ASP A 148 14.57 -7.32 13.63
N ASP A 149 15.71 -7.99 13.73
CA ASP A 149 16.38 -8.15 15.03
C ASP A 149 17.18 -6.91 15.45
N VAL A 150 17.65 -6.09 14.50
CA VAL A 150 18.32 -4.80 14.74
C VAL A 150 17.38 -3.62 14.52
N SER A 151 16.67 -3.57 13.39
CA SER A 151 15.77 -2.45 13.04
C SER A 151 14.41 -2.49 13.78
N GLU A 152 14.18 -3.54 14.57
CA GLU A 152 12.98 -3.81 15.35
C GLU A 152 11.67 -3.86 14.55
N ASN A 153 10.95 -2.74 14.39
CA ASN A 153 9.69 -2.66 13.65
C ASN A 153 9.89 -1.75 12.44
N ILE A 154 9.50 -2.26 11.28
CA ILE A 154 9.61 -1.53 10.01
C ILE A 154 8.19 -1.23 9.52
N ASP A 155 7.87 0.05 9.38
CA ASP A 155 6.58 0.50 8.85
C ASP A 155 6.59 0.62 7.31
N ASP A 156 7.78 0.75 6.72
CA ASP A 156 7.96 0.97 5.29
C ASP A 156 8.01 -0.36 4.51
N TYR A 157 7.20 -0.42 3.45
CA TYR A 157 7.21 -1.52 2.49
C TYR A 157 6.86 -1.02 1.09
N THR A 158 7.15 -1.84 0.09
CA THR A 158 6.76 -1.58 -1.29
C THR A 158 5.96 -2.73 -1.86
N ILE A 159 4.90 -2.41 -2.60
CA ILE A 159 4.12 -3.38 -3.36
C ILE A 159 4.71 -3.45 -4.77
N ARG A 160 4.96 -4.66 -5.26
CA ARG A 160 5.36 -4.92 -6.65
C ARG A 160 4.30 -5.77 -7.34
N THR A 161 3.92 -5.34 -8.53
CA THR A 161 3.07 -6.10 -9.44
C THR A 161 3.28 -5.60 -10.86
N THR A 162 2.89 -6.40 -11.85
CA THR A 162 2.71 -5.97 -13.24
C THR A 162 1.24 -5.85 -13.63
N ALA A 163 0.33 -6.07 -12.69
CA ALA A 163 -1.10 -6.05 -12.94
C ALA A 163 -1.59 -4.60 -13.13
N GLU A 164 -2.17 -4.32 -14.30
CA GLU A 164 -2.70 -2.99 -14.65
C GLU A 164 -3.95 -2.63 -13.85
N ILE A 165 -4.52 -3.59 -13.10
CA ILE A 165 -5.66 -3.38 -12.21
C ILE A 165 -5.29 -2.57 -10.96
N TYR A 166 -4.01 -2.41 -10.63
CA TYR A 166 -3.58 -1.78 -9.39
C TYR A 166 -3.05 -0.36 -9.63
N ASP A 167 -3.60 0.61 -8.92
CA ASP A 167 -3.12 1.98 -8.91
C ASP A 167 -2.15 2.19 -7.72
N PRO A 168 -0.84 2.37 -7.97
CA PRO A 168 0.15 2.52 -6.91
C PRO A 168 0.07 3.84 -6.15
N ASP A 169 -0.57 4.88 -6.71
CA ASP A 169 -0.63 6.21 -6.08
C ASP A 169 -1.65 6.25 -4.94
N ASN A 170 -2.79 5.58 -5.11
CA ASN A 170 -3.86 5.54 -4.11
C ASN A 170 -4.08 4.15 -3.48
N GLY A 171 -3.55 3.08 -4.08
CA GLY A 171 -3.68 1.70 -3.59
C GLY A 171 -4.95 0.98 -4.00
N GLU A 172 -5.79 1.57 -4.86
CA GLU A 172 -7.04 0.97 -5.34
C GLU A 172 -6.77 -0.19 -6.30
N VAL A 173 -7.63 -1.21 -6.25
CA VAL A 173 -7.64 -2.35 -7.17
C VAL A 173 -8.92 -2.30 -8.00
N ASN A 174 -8.78 -2.27 -9.33
CA ASN A 174 -9.89 -2.33 -10.26
C ASN A 174 -10.48 -3.74 -10.31
N THR A 175 -11.48 -3.98 -9.47
CA THR A 175 -12.21 -5.27 -9.38
C THR A 175 -13.22 -5.49 -10.51
N LEU A 176 -13.24 -4.62 -11.54
CA LEU A 176 -13.97 -4.87 -12.80
C LEU A 176 -13.19 -5.77 -13.78
N GLN A 177 -11.93 -6.07 -13.50
CA GLN A 177 -11.13 -7.00 -14.27
C GLN A 177 -10.91 -8.28 -13.44
N ASP A 178 -11.64 -9.33 -13.78
CA ASP A 178 -11.55 -10.61 -13.09
C ASP A 178 -10.29 -11.40 -13.45
N GLY A 179 -9.93 -12.35 -12.60
CA GLY A 179 -8.76 -13.20 -12.80
C GLY A 179 -7.88 -13.30 -11.58
N THR A 180 -6.69 -13.86 -11.75
CA THR A 180 -5.68 -14.01 -10.69
C THR A 180 -4.45 -13.22 -11.04
N TYR A 181 -4.06 -12.32 -10.15
CA TYR A 181 -3.00 -11.35 -10.37
C TYR A 181 -1.94 -11.50 -9.29
N GLU A 182 -0.68 -11.55 -9.71
CA GLU A 182 0.46 -11.75 -8.82
C GLU A 182 0.93 -10.42 -8.22
N PHE A 183 1.19 -10.44 -6.92
CA PHE A 183 1.69 -9.32 -6.13
C PHE A 183 2.84 -9.76 -5.23
N ALA A 184 3.64 -8.81 -4.81
CA ALA A 184 4.68 -9.03 -3.81
C ALA A 184 4.80 -7.84 -2.87
N VAL A 185 4.91 -8.11 -1.57
CA VAL A 185 5.36 -7.12 -0.58
C VAL A 185 6.87 -7.26 -0.43
N ASN A 186 7.60 -6.15 -0.50
CA ASN A 186 9.02 -6.10 -0.19
C ASN A 186 9.29 -5.17 0.97
N ALA A 187 10.14 -5.62 1.88
CA ALA A 187 10.66 -4.83 2.98
C ALA A 187 12.19 -4.76 2.89
N GLU A 188 12.75 -3.67 3.41
CA GLU A 188 14.18 -3.44 3.54
C GLU A 188 14.45 -2.87 4.93
N ASP A 189 15.47 -3.40 5.60
CA ASP A 189 15.91 -2.91 6.92
C ASP A 189 16.94 -1.77 6.80
N GLU A 190 17.47 -1.32 7.93
CA GLU A 190 18.53 -0.29 7.95
C GLU A 190 19.83 -0.77 7.30
N ALA A 191 20.14 -2.07 7.42
CA ALA A 191 21.33 -2.74 6.88
C ALA A 191 21.26 -3.05 5.38
N LYS A 192 20.11 -2.80 4.75
CA LYS A 192 19.79 -3.09 3.34
C LYS A 192 19.57 -4.57 3.03
N ASN A 193 19.34 -5.42 4.02
CA ASN A 193 18.83 -6.75 3.79
C ASN A 193 17.35 -6.65 3.41
N LYS A 194 16.90 -7.57 2.55
CA LYS A 194 15.60 -7.50 1.91
C LYS A 194 14.83 -8.78 2.12
N SER A 195 13.53 -8.64 2.30
CA SER A 195 12.60 -9.75 2.22
C SER A 195 11.49 -9.47 1.24
N THR A 196 10.94 -10.54 0.70
CA THR A 196 9.83 -10.53 -0.25
C THR A 196 8.86 -11.62 0.17
N VAL A 197 7.57 -11.30 0.19
CA VAL A 197 6.48 -12.29 0.25
C VAL A 197 5.61 -12.12 -0.98
N ASN A 198 5.48 -13.19 -1.76
CA ASN A 198 4.60 -13.23 -2.92
C ASN A 198 3.23 -13.74 -2.53
N PHE A 199 2.19 -13.14 -3.11
CA PHE A 199 0.79 -13.50 -2.90
C PHE A 199 0.01 -13.15 -4.17
N SER A 200 -1.23 -13.59 -4.26
CA SER A 200 -2.10 -13.22 -5.38
C SER A 200 -3.42 -12.64 -4.92
N ILE A 201 -4.05 -11.89 -5.81
CA ILE A 201 -5.42 -11.44 -5.67
C ILE A 201 -6.23 -12.20 -6.72
N HIS A 202 -7.24 -12.93 -6.28
CA HIS A 202 -8.22 -13.56 -7.15
C HIS A 202 -9.52 -12.75 -7.11
N ILE A 203 -9.97 -12.30 -8.28
CA ILE A 203 -11.26 -11.62 -8.44
C ILE A 203 -12.18 -12.63 -9.15
N ASP A 204 -13.23 -13.06 -8.47
CA ASP A 204 -14.26 -13.94 -9.04
C ASP A 204 -14.94 -13.22 -10.22
N ALA A 205 -15.03 -13.88 -11.37
CA ALA A 205 -15.69 -13.34 -12.56
C ALA A 205 -17.20 -13.14 -12.37
N THR A 206 -17.79 -13.88 -11.43
CA THR A 206 -19.23 -13.91 -11.20
C THR A 206 -19.72 -12.61 -10.59
N LEU A 207 -20.65 -11.95 -11.28
CA LEU A 207 -21.38 -10.82 -10.72
C LEU A 207 -22.53 -11.33 -9.84
N TYR A 208 -22.54 -10.92 -8.57
CA TYR A 208 -23.65 -11.20 -7.67
C TYR A 208 -24.55 -9.97 -7.53
N VAL A 209 -25.83 -10.13 -7.84
CA VAL A 209 -26.87 -9.10 -7.68
C VAL A 209 -27.79 -9.55 -6.56
N SER A 210 -27.85 -8.76 -5.49
CA SER A 210 -28.69 -8.99 -4.30
C SER A 210 -29.53 -7.74 -4.00
N LYS A 211 -30.47 -7.81 -3.05
CA LYS A 211 -31.26 -6.62 -2.63
C LYS A 211 -30.41 -5.49 -2.04
N ASP A 212 -29.20 -5.84 -1.59
CA ASP A 212 -28.23 -4.91 -1.04
C ASP A 212 -27.31 -4.32 -2.12
N SER A 213 -27.46 -4.74 -3.39
CA SER A 213 -26.67 -4.21 -4.50
C SER A 213 -27.09 -2.77 -4.82
N GLU A 214 -26.08 -1.91 -4.98
CA GLU A 214 -26.28 -0.52 -5.37
C GLU A 214 -26.32 -0.41 -6.90
N PHE A 215 -27.43 0.10 -7.43
CA PHE A 215 -27.57 0.40 -8.85
C PHE A 215 -27.19 1.86 -9.13
N PRO A 216 -26.57 2.16 -10.28
CA PRO A 216 -26.30 1.25 -11.39
C PRO A 216 -25.03 0.39 -11.20
N ILE A 217 -25.05 -0.87 -11.65
CA ILE A 217 -23.94 -1.82 -11.51
C ILE A 217 -23.17 -1.90 -12.84
N VAL A 218 -21.88 -1.54 -12.82
CA VAL A 218 -21.02 -1.67 -14.00
C VAL A 218 -20.71 -3.14 -14.25
N VAL A 219 -21.05 -3.62 -15.45
CA VAL A 219 -20.82 -5.01 -15.86
C VAL A 219 -19.60 -5.14 -16.78
N TYR A 220 -19.24 -4.09 -17.49
CA TYR A 220 -18.05 -4.11 -18.33
C TYR A 220 -17.64 -2.68 -18.59
N GLU A 221 -16.34 -2.40 -18.50
CA GLU A 221 -15.78 -1.09 -18.84
C GLU A 221 -14.35 -1.25 -19.33
N ASP A 222 -14.20 -1.41 -20.65
CA ASP A 222 -12.90 -1.51 -21.32
C ASP A 222 -13.08 -1.24 -22.84
N GLU A 223 -12.42 -2.00 -23.72
CA GLU A 223 -12.37 -1.77 -25.17
C GLU A 223 -13.73 -1.74 -25.88
N LEU A 224 -14.72 -2.54 -25.46
CA LEU A 224 -16.06 -2.54 -26.04
C LEU A 224 -16.91 -1.32 -25.62
N GLY A 225 -16.42 -0.54 -24.66
CA GLY A 225 -17.14 0.56 -24.02
C GLY A 225 -17.67 0.20 -22.63
N LYS A 226 -18.75 0.87 -22.19
CA LYS A 226 -19.30 0.73 -20.84
C LYS A 226 -20.69 0.09 -20.88
N TYR A 227 -20.91 -0.96 -20.11
CA TYR A 227 -22.17 -1.71 -20.06
C TYR A 227 -22.59 -1.86 -18.62
N THR A 228 -23.82 -1.45 -18.32
CA THR A 228 -24.27 -1.23 -16.95
C THR A 228 -25.67 -1.80 -16.77
N ILE A 229 -25.91 -2.53 -15.68
CA ILE A 229 -27.27 -2.89 -15.27
C ILE A 229 -27.79 -1.71 -14.44
N ASN A 230 -28.78 -1.00 -14.96
CA ASN A 230 -29.36 0.17 -14.30
C ASN A 230 -30.43 -0.22 -13.28
N SER A 231 -31.16 -1.30 -13.54
CA SER A 231 -32.13 -1.81 -12.58
C SER A 231 -32.48 -3.27 -12.86
N VAL A 232 -32.86 -3.98 -11.80
CA VAL A 232 -33.54 -5.28 -11.84
C VAL A 232 -34.86 -5.12 -11.10
N THR A 233 -35.98 -5.24 -11.81
CA THR A 233 -37.33 -5.03 -11.27
C THR A 233 -38.23 -6.22 -11.54
N HIS A 234 -39.22 -6.45 -10.69
CA HIS A 234 -40.21 -7.52 -10.80
C HIS A 234 -41.50 -6.77 -10.87
N TYR A 235 -42.12 -6.85 -12.04
CA TYR A 235 -43.26 -6.04 -12.38
C TYR A 235 -44.41 -6.97 -12.74
N SER A 236 -45.60 -6.67 -12.23
CA SER A 236 -46.85 -7.24 -12.69
C SER A 236 -47.65 -6.16 -13.42
N SER A 237 -47.97 -6.42 -14.69
CA SER A 237 -48.95 -5.58 -15.39
C SER A 237 -50.33 -5.73 -14.76
N PHE A 238 -51.16 -4.68 -14.84
CA PHE A 238 -52.54 -4.72 -14.32
C PHE A 238 -53.31 -5.94 -14.87
N GLU A 239 -54.03 -6.66 -14.01
CA GLU A 239 -54.85 -7.86 -14.35
C GLU A 239 -55.80 -7.67 -15.55
N SER A 240 -56.20 -6.42 -15.85
CA SER A 240 -57.11 -6.09 -16.94
C SER A 240 -56.43 -5.83 -18.30
N ALA A 241 -55.10 -5.88 -18.40
CA ALA A 241 -54.39 -5.73 -19.67
C ALA A 241 -54.56 -7.00 -20.54
N PRO A 242 -54.78 -6.88 -21.86
CA PRO A 242 -55.00 -8.03 -22.74
C PRO A 242 -53.79 -8.98 -22.84
N ASN A 243 -52.61 -8.52 -22.42
CA ASN A 243 -51.39 -9.31 -22.26
C ASN A 243 -50.92 -9.09 -20.81
N TYR A 244 -51.32 -9.97 -19.90
CA TYR A 244 -50.78 -9.99 -18.54
C TYR A 244 -49.32 -10.43 -18.63
N ILE A 245 -48.40 -9.51 -18.31
CA ILE A 245 -46.96 -9.79 -18.27
C ILE A 245 -46.52 -9.55 -16.83
N GLU A 246 -46.10 -10.62 -16.18
CA GLU A 246 -45.51 -10.63 -14.85
C GLU A 246 -44.13 -11.28 -14.96
N GLY A 247 -43.13 -10.67 -14.34
CA GLY A 247 -41.78 -11.20 -14.36
C GLY A 247 -40.72 -10.16 -14.06
N TYR A 248 -39.49 -10.58 -14.33
CA TYR A 248 -38.25 -9.88 -14.07
C TYR A 248 -37.86 -9.06 -15.29
N TYR A 249 -37.51 -7.79 -15.08
CA TYR A 249 -37.11 -6.84 -16.11
C TYR A 249 -35.75 -6.24 -15.76
N PHE A 250 -34.86 -6.29 -16.74
CA PHE A 250 -33.49 -5.81 -16.62
C PHE A 250 -33.30 -4.65 -17.58
N GLU A 251 -33.00 -3.47 -17.03
CA GLU A 251 -32.63 -2.31 -17.83
C GLU A 251 -31.10 -2.26 -17.96
N ILE A 252 -30.60 -2.32 -19.19
CA ILE A 252 -29.17 -2.31 -19.48
C ILE A 252 -28.83 -1.03 -20.24
N GLU A 253 -27.99 -0.19 -19.66
CA GLU A 253 -27.42 0.97 -20.33
C GLU A 253 -26.09 0.63 -20.97
N MET A 254 -25.90 1.08 -22.20
CA MET A 254 -24.77 0.76 -23.04
C MET A 254 -24.15 2.03 -23.61
N GLU A 255 -22.84 2.15 -23.51
CA GLU A 255 -22.02 3.09 -24.24
C GLU A 255 -21.08 2.29 -25.15
N ASN A 256 -21.44 2.13 -26.42
CA ASN A 256 -20.69 1.28 -27.34
C ASN A 256 -19.45 2.01 -27.90
N SER A 257 -18.27 1.52 -27.58
CA SER A 257 -16.98 2.00 -28.12
C SER A 257 -16.38 1.06 -29.16
N ALA A 258 -16.98 -0.10 -29.41
CA ALA A 258 -16.53 -1.03 -30.44
C ALA A 258 -16.72 -0.46 -31.85
N ASP A 259 -16.06 -1.08 -32.84
CA ASP A 259 -16.18 -0.75 -34.27
C ASP A 259 -17.35 -1.47 -34.97
N VAL A 260 -18.13 -2.23 -34.22
CA VAL A 260 -19.35 -2.94 -34.64
C VAL A 260 -20.56 -2.50 -33.83
N ASP A 261 -21.77 -2.74 -34.36
CA ASP A 261 -22.99 -2.60 -33.56
C ASP A 261 -22.95 -3.62 -32.42
N THR A 262 -23.39 -3.24 -31.21
CA THR A 262 -23.41 -4.15 -30.05
C THR A 262 -24.80 -4.29 -29.44
N VAL A 263 -25.07 -5.43 -28.83
CA VAL A 263 -26.30 -5.70 -28.04
C VAL A 263 -25.89 -6.38 -26.75
N ALA A 264 -26.52 -6.00 -25.63
CA ALA A 264 -26.32 -6.65 -24.34
C ALA A 264 -27.61 -7.34 -23.91
N TYR A 265 -27.50 -8.57 -23.41
CA TYR A 265 -28.64 -9.37 -23.01
C TYR A 265 -28.26 -10.41 -21.96
N PHE A 266 -29.27 -10.93 -21.26
CA PHE A 266 -29.11 -12.09 -20.40
C PHE A 266 -29.41 -13.36 -21.19
N GLY A 267 -28.40 -14.20 -21.39
CA GLY A 267 -28.51 -15.51 -22.01
C GLY A 267 -28.27 -16.63 -21.00
N ARG A 268 -28.42 -17.87 -21.47
CA ARG A 268 -28.10 -19.08 -20.69
C ARG A 268 -28.66 -19.00 -19.26
N VAL A 269 -29.96 -18.74 -19.16
CA VAL A 269 -30.62 -18.50 -17.87
C VAL A 269 -31.12 -19.81 -17.27
N TYR A 270 -30.84 -19.99 -15.99
CA TYR A 270 -31.15 -21.18 -15.21
C TYR A 270 -31.74 -20.84 -13.84
N LEU A 271 -32.65 -21.69 -13.38
CA LEU A 271 -33.04 -21.83 -11.99
C LEU A 271 -32.55 -23.20 -11.52
N ASN A 272 -31.48 -23.22 -10.72
CA ASN A 272 -30.71 -24.45 -10.47
C ASN A 272 -30.32 -25.11 -11.82
N ASP A 273 -30.61 -26.39 -12.06
CA ASP A 273 -30.29 -27.08 -13.31
C ASP A 273 -31.32 -26.88 -14.44
N TYR A 274 -32.36 -26.07 -14.23
CA TYR A 274 -33.46 -25.89 -15.19
C TYR A 274 -33.26 -24.66 -16.06
N ARG A 275 -33.04 -24.87 -17.36
CA ARG A 275 -32.95 -23.80 -18.35
C ARG A 275 -34.30 -23.15 -18.60
N ILE A 276 -34.37 -21.83 -18.49
CA ILE A 276 -35.56 -21.02 -18.77
C ILE A 276 -35.26 -19.95 -19.83
N PRO A 277 -36.26 -19.50 -20.61
CA PRO A 277 -36.06 -18.46 -21.61
C PRO A 277 -35.83 -17.09 -20.96
N CYS A 278 -35.06 -16.26 -21.65
CA CYS A 278 -35.01 -14.81 -21.42
C CYS A 278 -35.21 -14.12 -22.77
N TYR A 279 -35.95 -13.02 -22.74
CA TYR A 279 -36.43 -12.32 -23.92
C TYR A 279 -35.79 -10.94 -23.99
N THR A 280 -35.06 -10.69 -25.07
CA THR A 280 -34.44 -9.39 -25.34
C THR A 280 -34.77 -8.97 -26.76
N ASP A 281 -35.19 -7.71 -26.93
CA ASP A 281 -35.41 -7.16 -28.25
C ASP A 281 -34.05 -6.84 -28.90
N MET A 282 -33.57 -7.76 -29.74
CA MET A 282 -32.32 -7.61 -30.49
C MET A 282 -32.48 -6.82 -31.80
N SER A 283 -33.64 -6.21 -32.07
CA SER A 283 -33.88 -5.49 -33.33
C SER A 283 -33.17 -4.14 -33.42
N GLN A 284 -32.66 -3.61 -32.30
CA GLN A 284 -31.96 -2.32 -32.23
C GLN A 284 -30.60 -2.46 -31.52
N PRO A 285 -29.60 -3.07 -32.15
CA PRO A 285 -28.24 -3.03 -31.62
C PRO A 285 -27.73 -1.57 -31.62
N ILE A 286 -26.86 -1.26 -30.68
CA ILE A 286 -26.29 0.07 -30.45
C ILE A 286 -25.09 0.26 -31.39
N ALA A 287 -25.18 1.22 -32.30
CA ALA A 287 -24.12 1.49 -33.26
C ALA A 287 -22.82 2.02 -32.62
N PRO A 288 -21.66 1.90 -33.29
CA PRO A 288 -20.39 2.44 -32.82
C PRO A 288 -20.46 3.90 -32.36
N GLY A 289 -19.90 4.20 -31.19
CA GLY A 289 -19.87 5.52 -30.58
C GLY A 289 -21.24 6.05 -30.14
N LYS A 290 -22.25 5.18 -30.00
CA LYS A 290 -23.58 5.54 -29.52
C LYS A 290 -23.85 5.01 -28.11
N LYS A 291 -24.79 5.69 -27.45
CA LYS A 291 -25.37 5.24 -26.19
C LYS A 291 -26.79 4.76 -26.44
N GLY A 292 -27.23 3.79 -25.66
CA GLY A 292 -28.60 3.29 -25.72
C GLY A 292 -28.97 2.46 -24.52
N VAL A 293 -30.24 2.06 -24.47
CA VAL A 293 -30.79 1.23 -23.42
C VAL A 293 -31.45 0.03 -24.06
N ILE A 294 -31.15 -1.16 -23.53
CA ILE A 294 -31.76 -2.42 -23.95
C ILE A 294 -32.44 -3.04 -22.74
N ASN A 295 -33.64 -3.56 -22.96
CA ASN A 295 -34.40 -4.24 -21.92
C ASN A 295 -34.40 -5.75 -22.19
N SER A 296 -34.08 -6.52 -21.16
CA SER A 296 -34.28 -7.97 -21.15
C SER A 296 -35.38 -8.34 -20.16
N SER A 297 -36.06 -9.45 -20.38
CA SER A 297 -37.16 -9.90 -19.52
C SER A 297 -37.16 -11.41 -19.32
N LEU A 298 -37.56 -11.85 -18.14
CA LEU A 298 -37.83 -13.23 -17.80
C LEU A 298 -39.22 -13.29 -17.18
N TYR A 299 -40.12 -14.10 -17.74
CA TYR A 299 -41.52 -14.09 -17.32
C TYR A 299 -41.80 -15.14 -16.26
N ASP A 300 -42.68 -14.81 -15.32
CA ASP A 300 -43.12 -15.75 -14.28
C ASP A 300 -43.87 -16.93 -14.89
N SER A 301 -44.46 -16.78 -16.08
CA SER A 301 -45.04 -17.89 -16.83
C SER A 301 -44.04 -18.99 -17.21
N ASP A 302 -42.74 -18.68 -17.22
CA ASP A 302 -41.66 -19.63 -17.46
C ASP A 302 -41.09 -20.25 -16.18
N ILE A 303 -41.57 -19.80 -15.01
CA ILE A 303 -41.26 -20.37 -13.69
C ILE A 303 -42.38 -21.36 -13.34
N ASP A 304 -42.06 -22.65 -13.32
CA ASP A 304 -43.04 -23.71 -13.06
C ASP A 304 -42.95 -24.26 -11.62
N ASP A 305 -43.81 -25.22 -11.29
CA ASP A 305 -43.85 -25.85 -9.96
C ASP A 305 -42.52 -26.51 -9.54
N LYS A 306 -41.61 -26.80 -10.48
CA LYS A 306 -40.30 -27.40 -10.19
C LYS A 306 -39.23 -26.35 -9.91
N THR A 307 -39.40 -25.13 -10.42
CA THR A 307 -38.39 -24.08 -10.33
C THR A 307 -38.75 -22.95 -9.37
N LYS A 308 -40.03 -22.83 -8.99
CA LYS A 308 -40.55 -21.75 -8.13
C LYS A 308 -39.87 -21.60 -6.78
N ASP A 309 -39.32 -22.68 -6.23
CA ASP A 309 -38.72 -22.70 -4.89
C ASP A 309 -37.21 -22.35 -4.92
N PHE A 310 -36.58 -22.23 -6.10
CA PHE A 310 -35.21 -21.76 -6.20
C PHE A 310 -35.16 -20.25 -6.06
N ASP A 311 -34.25 -19.76 -5.22
CA ASP A 311 -34.11 -18.35 -4.84
C ASP A 311 -33.12 -17.59 -5.72
N LYS A 312 -32.39 -18.26 -6.60
CA LYS A 312 -31.36 -17.66 -7.46
C LYS A 312 -31.61 -17.91 -8.93
N ILE A 313 -31.43 -16.87 -9.72
CA ILE A 313 -31.35 -16.92 -11.18
C ILE A 313 -29.86 -16.90 -11.54
N GLU A 314 -29.39 -17.97 -12.18
CA GLU A 314 -28.03 -18.06 -12.73
C GLU A 314 -28.12 -17.76 -14.22
N CYS A 315 -27.33 -16.82 -14.72
CA CYS A 315 -27.36 -16.41 -16.12
C CYS A 315 -26.01 -15.92 -16.60
N ASP A 316 -25.89 -15.73 -17.90
CA ASP A 316 -24.76 -15.04 -18.50
C ASP A 316 -25.20 -13.67 -19.00
N PHE A 317 -24.52 -12.61 -18.58
CA PHE A 317 -24.57 -11.32 -19.24
C PHE A 317 -23.68 -11.38 -20.47
N ILE A 318 -24.26 -11.17 -21.64
CA ILE A 318 -23.59 -11.34 -22.92
C ILE A 318 -23.60 -10.01 -23.66
N ILE A 319 -22.43 -9.59 -24.13
CA ILE A 319 -22.29 -8.54 -25.14
C ILE A 319 -22.03 -9.22 -26.47
N GLY A 320 -22.88 -8.99 -27.47
CA GLY A 320 -22.74 -9.55 -28.81
C GLY A 320 -22.71 -8.48 -29.90
N ASP A 321 -22.37 -8.87 -31.13
CA ASP A 321 -22.26 -7.99 -32.31
C ASP A 321 -23.56 -7.80 -33.11
N GLY A 322 -24.68 -8.30 -32.57
CA GLY A 322 -25.99 -8.32 -33.25
C GLY A 322 -26.11 -9.36 -34.39
N LYS A 323 -25.10 -10.22 -34.60
CA LYS A 323 -25.05 -11.26 -35.65
C LYS A 323 -24.64 -12.63 -35.08
N ASP A 324 -25.15 -12.95 -33.90
CA ASP A 324 -24.92 -14.20 -33.17
C ASP A 324 -23.48 -14.44 -32.67
N ASN A 325 -22.58 -13.45 -32.75
CA ASN A 325 -21.25 -13.56 -32.15
C ASN A 325 -21.22 -12.96 -30.75
N GLU A 326 -20.70 -13.72 -29.77
CA GLU A 326 -20.47 -13.25 -28.40
C GLU A 326 -19.10 -12.57 -28.33
N LEU A 327 -19.06 -11.29 -27.98
CA LEU A 327 -17.84 -10.51 -27.79
C LEU A 327 -17.33 -10.58 -26.35
N PHE A 328 -18.26 -10.68 -25.40
CA PHE A 328 -17.98 -10.81 -23.98
C PHE A 328 -19.09 -11.59 -23.29
N VAL A 329 -18.73 -12.35 -22.26
CA VAL A 329 -19.63 -13.18 -21.49
C VAL A 329 -19.24 -13.06 -20.03
N ARG A 330 -20.22 -12.84 -19.15
CA ARG A 330 -20.00 -12.87 -17.72
C ARG A 330 -21.06 -13.67 -16.97
N PRO A 331 -20.67 -14.61 -16.09
CA PRO A 331 -21.61 -15.22 -15.18
C PRO A 331 -22.22 -14.18 -14.25
N VAL A 332 -23.53 -14.25 -14.07
CA VAL A 332 -24.31 -13.42 -13.16
C VAL A 332 -25.22 -14.31 -12.32
N VAL A 333 -25.24 -14.07 -11.02
CA VAL A 333 -26.15 -14.71 -10.07
C VAL A 333 -27.03 -13.61 -9.46
N ILE A 334 -28.34 -13.73 -9.65
CA ILE A 334 -29.31 -12.75 -9.19
C ILE A 334 -30.20 -13.40 -8.14
N ASP A 335 -30.18 -12.87 -6.92
CA ASP A 335 -31.14 -13.30 -5.90
C ASP A 335 -32.55 -12.85 -6.30
N ARG A 336 -33.53 -13.73 -6.25
CA ARG A 336 -34.92 -13.40 -6.64
C ARG A 336 -35.60 -12.44 -5.67
N ASP A 337 -35.02 -12.25 -4.47
CA ASP A 337 -35.47 -11.27 -3.47
C ASP A 337 -34.83 -9.88 -3.64
N VAL A 338 -33.91 -9.69 -4.60
CA VAL A 338 -33.33 -8.39 -5.05
C VAL A 338 -34.37 -7.32 -5.29
N ILE A 339 -35.59 -7.75 -5.54
CA ILE A 339 -36.38 -7.08 -6.54
C ILE A 339 -37.43 -6.21 -5.88
N GLU A 340 -37.23 -4.90 -6.00
CA GLU A 340 -38.18 -3.91 -5.56
C GLU A 340 -39.51 -4.13 -6.30
N ASN A 341 -40.54 -4.55 -5.56
CA ASN A 341 -41.92 -4.31 -5.96
C ASN A 341 -42.14 -2.79 -5.90
N LYS A 342 -42.12 -2.10 -7.05
CA LYS A 342 -42.51 -0.70 -7.14
C LYS A 342 -43.90 -0.52 -7.73
#